data_AF-A0A951MQX1-F1
#
_entry.id   AF-A0A951MQX1-F1
#
_cell.length_a   1.000
_cell.length_b   1.000
_cell.length_c   1.000
_cell.angle_alpha   90.00
_cell.angle_beta   90.00
_cell.angle_gamma   90.00
#
_symmetry.space_group_name_H-M   'P 1'
#
loop_
_entity.id
_entity.type
_entity.pdbx_description
1 polymer ?
#
loop_
_entity_poly.entity_id
_entity_poly.type
_entity_poly.pdbx_seq_one_letter_code
_entity_poly.pdbx_strand_id
1 'polypeptide(L)'
;MNRRRNFLAAGLMLVFTLTACSLADFAYDLAPRVALRQVDDYLHLNNRQEVNALELFRERHAVHARDELPRYYRFLSETEEAISDGIDAMDMDAVFDGVRGLYRLGVERTIPAAAEILADLDKDQLDALQDRLREDVEEDRERIDEDHDARRRRKTLEEIEEWIGDLDESQQRMVVHNLKEMVETRPLWLAWRMSRNEKLIELLRDQPKREAIESFLMDYWIHNTGMPSEL
;
A
#
# COMPACT_ATOMS: atom_id res chain seq x y z
N MET A 1 38.26 -37.41 7.32
CA MET A 1 37.52 -36.47 6.45
C MET A 1 36.15 -36.04 6.99
N ASN A 2 35.37 -36.91 7.63
CA ASN A 2 34.00 -36.58 8.09
C ASN A 2 33.90 -35.45 9.14
N ARG A 3 34.81 -35.39 10.13
CA ARG A 3 34.77 -34.31 11.15
C ARG A 3 34.91 -32.91 10.55
N ARG A 4 35.85 -32.69 9.63
CA ARG A 4 36.03 -31.39 8.95
C ARG A 4 34.83 -31.03 8.06
N ARG A 5 34.22 -32.01 7.40
CA ARG A 5 33.00 -31.83 6.60
C ARG A 5 31.79 -31.44 7.47
N ASN A 6 31.68 -32.02 8.67
CA ASN A 6 30.62 -31.69 9.61
C ASN A 6 30.82 -30.31 10.26
N PHE A 7 32.06 -29.88 10.54
CA PHE A 7 32.34 -28.52 11.00
C PHE A 7 32.11 -27.47 9.91
N LEU A 8 32.44 -27.78 8.65
CA LEU A 8 32.13 -26.91 7.51
C LEU A 8 30.62 -26.83 7.26
N ALA A 9 29.89 -27.94 7.34
CA ALA A 9 28.44 -27.95 7.21
C ALA A 9 27.74 -27.21 8.36
N ALA A 10 28.21 -27.39 9.61
CA ALA A 10 27.71 -26.64 10.76
C ALA A 10 28.02 -25.14 10.67
N GLY A 11 29.22 -24.78 10.19
CA GLY A 11 29.59 -23.38 9.93
C GLY A 11 28.76 -22.76 8.81
N LEU A 12 28.50 -23.50 7.73
CA LEU A 12 27.65 -23.06 6.63
C LEU A 12 26.20 -22.87 7.08
N MET A 13 25.66 -23.83 7.85
CA MET A 13 24.30 -23.76 8.40
C MET A 13 24.16 -22.59 9.37
N LEU A 14 25.16 -22.33 10.21
CA LEU A 14 25.19 -21.18 11.11
C LEU A 14 25.22 -19.85 10.35
N VAL A 15 26.01 -19.75 9.28
CA VAL A 15 26.03 -18.58 8.39
C VAL A 15 24.66 -18.38 7.74
N PHE A 16 24.05 -19.44 7.20
CA PHE A 16 22.71 -19.36 6.59
C PHE A 16 21.62 -18.93 7.59
N THR A 17 21.66 -19.44 8.82
CA THR A 17 20.70 -19.03 9.87
C THR A 17 20.93 -17.59 10.34
N LEU A 18 22.17 -17.11 10.39
CA LEU A 18 22.49 -15.72 10.75
C LEU A 18 22.13 -14.75 9.62
N THR A 19 22.28 -15.14 8.34
CA THR A 19 21.89 -14.31 7.19
C THR A 19 20.37 -14.28 6.95
N ALA A 20 19.64 -15.31 7.38
CA ALA A 20 18.19 -15.37 7.21
C ALA A 20 17.45 -14.37 8.11
N CYS A 21 17.93 -14.17 9.35
CA CYS A 21 17.38 -13.15 10.24
C CYS A 21 17.67 -11.71 9.74
N SER A 22 18.77 -11.50 9.00
CA SER A 22 19.13 -10.17 8.47
C SER A 22 18.52 -9.87 7.09
N LEU A 23 17.89 -10.84 6.43
CA LEU A 23 17.38 -10.64 5.07
C LEU A 23 16.15 -9.72 5.05
N ALA A 24 15.27 -9.85 6.05
CA ALA A 24 14.10 -8.99 6.20
C ALA A 24 14.52 -7.53 6.49
N ASP A 25 15.41 -7.33 7.46
CA ASP A 25 15.95 -6.00 7.78
C ASP A 25 16.68 -5.39 6.58
N PHE A 26 17.50 -6.18 5.88
CA PHE A 26 18.19 -5.75 4.67
C PHE A 26 17.22 -5.37 3.54
N ALA A 27 16.19 -6.20 3.29
CA ALA A 27 15.17 -5.93 2.29
C ALA A 27 14.35 -4.68 2.64
N TYR A 28 14.09 -4.46 3.93
CA TYR A 28 13.39 -3.29 4.42
C TYR A 28 14.25 -2.02 4.30
N ASP A 29 15.55 -2.08 4.60
CA ASP A 29 16.50 -0.97 4.41
C ASP A 29 16.64 -0.52 2.95
N LEU A 30 16.24 -1.36 1.98
CA LEU A 30 16.17 -1.02 0.56
C LEU A 30 14.91 -0.22 0.18
N ALA A 31 13.91 -0.14 1.07
CA ALA A 31 12.62 0.49 0.78
C ALA A 31 12.73 1.94 0.25
N PRO A 32 13.60 2.83 0.78
CA PRO A 32 13.74 4.18 0.22
C PRO A 32 14.20 4.19 -1.25
N ARG A 33 15.03 3.22 -1.66
CA ARG A 33 15.49 3.12 -3.06
C ARG A 33 14.43 2.53 -3.98
N VAL A 34 13.63 1.60 -3.46
CA VAL A 34 12.49 1.04 -4.20
C VAL A 34 11.44 2.13 -4.40
N ALA A 35 11.12 2.90 -3.36
CA ALA A 35 10.23 4.05 -3.45
C ALA A 35 10.74 5.10 -4.45
N LEU A 36 12.04 5.42 -4.43
CA LEU A 36 12.63 6.31 -5.42
C LEU A 36 12.43 5.81 -6.85
N ARG A 37 12.71 4.53 -7.12
CA ARG A 37 12.52 3.95 -8.46
C ARG A 37 11.07 4.02 -8.90
N GLN A 38 10.15 3.66 -8.01
CA GLN A 38 8.72 3.71 -8.29
C GLN A 38 8.26 5.14 -8.64
N VAL A 39 8.76 6.14 -7.93
CA VAL A 39 8.42 7.55 -8.21
C VAL A 39 9.10 8.05 -9.49
N ASP A 40 10.32 7.62 -9.76
CA ASP A 40 11.03 7.96 -11.00
C ASP A 40 10.33 7.37 -12.24
N ASP A 41 9.76 6.17 -12.14
CA ASP A 41 8.97 5.55 -13.21
C ASP A 41 7.73 6.40 -13.59
N TYR A 42 7.24 7.26 -12.68
CA TYR A 42 6.12 8.18 -12.94
C TYR A 42 6.57 9.57 -13.37
N LEU A 43 7.65 10.07 -12.79
CA LEU A 43 7.98 11.50 -12.82
C LEU A 43 9.22 11.81 -13.66
N HIS A 44 10.02 10.81 -14.04
CA HIS A 44 11.29 10.96 -14.74
C HIS A 44 12.15 12.05 -14.07
N LEU A 45 12.54 11.80 -12.82
CA LEU A 45 13.22 12.76 -11.98
C LEU A 45 14.61 13.07 -12.55
N ASN A 46 15.01 14.34 -12.51
CA ASN A 46 16.40 14.69 -12.76
C ASN A 46 17.28 14.41 -11.53
N ASN A 47 18.60 14.39 -11.72
CA ASN A 47 19.57 14.09 -10.64
C ASN A 47 19.35 14.91 -9.35
N ARG A 48 18.94 16.19 -9.45
CA ARG A 48 18.69 17.02 -8.27
C ARG A 48 17.43 16.55 -7.53
N GLN A 49 16.36 16.28 -8.27
CA GLN A 49 15.11 15.76 -7.70
C GLN A 49 15.28 14.36 -7.12
N GLU A 50 16.04 13.47 -7.76
CA GLU A 50 16.32 12.12 -7.24
C GLU A 50 17.04 12.17 -5.88
N VAL A 51 18.05 13.04 -5.76
CA VAL A 51 18.79 13.22 -4.49
C VAL A 51 17.84 13.73 -3.39
N ASN A 52 17.00 14.72 -3.71
CA ASN A 52 16.02 15.26 -2.76
C ASN A 52 14.98 14.21 -2.35
N ALA A 53 14.38 13.52 -3.32
CA ALA A 53 13.37 12.48 -3.09
C ALA A 53 13.94 11.33 -2.24
N LEU A 54 15.18 10.91 -2.50
CA LEU A 54 15.84 9.87 -1.71
C LEU A 54 16.05 10.28 -0.24
N GLU A 55 16.37 11.56 0.01
CA GLU A 55 16.48 12.09 1.38
C GLU A 55 15.13 12.07 2.08
N LEU A 56 14.09 12.60 1.43
CA LEU A 56 12.71 12.55 1.93
C LEU A 56 12.25 11.11 2.24
N PHE A 57 12.53 10.15 1.36
CA PHE A 57 12.18 8.74 1.61
C PHE A 57 12.97 8.13 2.77
N ARG A 58 14.24 8.49 2.95
CA ARG A 58 15.03 8.03 4.10
C ARG A 58 14.50 8.56 5.41
N GLU A 59 14.14 9.84 5.45
CA GLU A 59 13.53 10.45 6.64
C GLU A 59 12.20 9.79 6.98
N ARG A 60 11.34 9.62 5.96
CA ARG A 60 10.04 8.96 6.12
C ARG A 60 10.19 7.52 6.58
N HIS A 61 11.14 6.79 6.02
CA HIS A 61 11.47 5.41 6.41
C HIS A 61 11.97 5.33 7.84
N ALA A 62 12.85 6.25 8.27
CA ALA A 62 13.33 6.29 9.65
C ALA A 62 12.19 6.54 10.66
N VAL A 63 11.25 7.43 10.32
CA VAL A 63 10.04 7.66 11.13
C VAL A 63 9.13 6.43 11.12
N HIS A 64 8.97 5.79 9.96
CA HIS A 64 8.17 4.57 9.83
C HIS A 64 8.70 3.47 10.75
N ALA A 65 10.01 3.19 10.66
CA ALA A 65 10.68 2.17 11.45
C ALA A 65 10.65 2.46 12.95
N ARG A 66 10.96 3.71 13.34
CA ARG A 66 11.11 4.10 14.76
C ARG A 66 9.77 4.29 15.47
N ASP A 67 8.78 4.88 14.79
CA ASP A 67 7.57 5.38 15.45
C ASP A 67 6.30 4.61 15.05
N GLU A 68 6.21 4.12 13.80
CA GLU A 68 4.98 3.51 13.27
C GLU A 68 4.99 1.98 13.38
N LEU A 69 6.08 1.31 13.02
CA LEU A 69 6.16 -0.16 13.17
C LEU A 69 5.88 -0.63 14.61
N PRO A 70 6.40 0.02 15.67
CA PRO A 70 6.05 -0.38 17.04
C PRO A 70 4.57 -0.17 17.38
N ARG A 71 3.89 0.80 16.75
CA ARG A 71 2.44 1.01 16.91
C ARG A 71 1.66 -0.06 16.17
N TYR A 72 2.10 -0.43 14.97
CA TYR A 72 1.46 -1.48 14.17
C TYR A 72 1.57 -2.81 14.89
N TYR A 73 2.76 -3.13 15.40
CA TYR A 73 2.98 -4.31 16.22
C TYR A 73 2.06 -4.33 17.44
N ARG A 74 1.99 -3.23 18.21
CA ARG A 74 1.10 -3.14 19.37
C ARG A 74 -0.35 -3.37 18.99
N PHE A 75 -0.84 -2.66 17.98
CA PHE A 75 -2.23 -2.80 17.51
C PHE A 75 -2.54 -4.24 17.10
N LEU A 76 -1.65 -4.90 16.37
CA LEU A 76 -1.81 -6.29 15.95
C LEU A 76 -1.81 -7.25 17.15
N SER A 77 -0.90 -7.07 18.12
CA SER A 77 -0.86 -7.89 19.34
C SER A 77 -2.09 -7.71 20.22
N GLU A 78 -2.57 -6.47 20.40
CA GLU A 78 -3.80 -6.18 21.15
C GLU A 78 -5.02 -6.75 20.43
N THR A 79 -5.05 -6.69 19.09
CA THR A 79 -6.12 -7.30 18.29
C THR A 79 -6.11 -8.82 18.42
N GLU A 80 -4.96 -9.46 18.30
CA GLU A 80 -4.80 -10.91 18.47
C GLU A 80 -5.30 -11.39 19.84
N GLU A 81 -4.94 -10.67 20.91
CA GLU A 81 -5.41 -10.97 22.26
C GLU A 81 -6.92 -10.79 22.39
N ALA A 82 -7.47 -9.69 21.86
CA ALA A 82 -8.89 -9.36 21.96
C ALA A 82 -9.80 -10.39 21.27
N ILE A 83 -9.35 -10.95 20.14
CA ILE A 83 -10.17 -11.88 19.32
C ILE A 83 -9.89 -13.36 19.63
N SER A 84 -9.03 -13.64 20.62
CA SER A 84 -8.52 -15.00 20.90
C SER A 84 -9.60 -16.01 21.30
N ASP A 85 -10.68 -15.56 21.93
CA ASP A 85 -11.83 -16.37 22.34
C ASP A 85 -13.00 -16.32 21.33
N GLY A 86 -12.77 -15.75 20.15
CA GLY A 86 -13.77 -15.48 19.13
C GLY A 86 -13.87 -13.98 18.82
N ILE A 87 -14.57 -13.67 17.73
CA ILE A 87 -14.71 -12.31 17.22
C ILE A 87 -16.18 -12.02 16.95
N ASP A 88 -16.65 -10.84 17.35
CA ASP A 88 -17.99 -10.35 17.01
C ASP A 88 -17.96 -9.10 16.12
N ALA A 89 -19.14 -8.56 15.80
CA ALA A 89 -19.26 -7.39 14.94
C ALA A 89 -18.65 -6.12 15.56
N MET A 90 -18.76 -5.95 16.88
CA MET A 90 -18.21 -4.80 17.59
C MET A 90 -16.68 -4.87 17.63
N ASP A 91 -16.13 -6.07 17.83
CA ASP A 91 -14.68 -6.31 17.74
C ASP A 91 -14.17 -5.98 16.33
N MET A 92 -14.87 -6.45 15.29
CA MET A 92 -14.52 -6.13 13.89
C MET A 92 -14.54 -4.63 13.61
N ASP A 93 -15.56 -3.90 14.08
CA ASP A 93 -15.65 -2.45 13.92
C ASP A 93 -14.45 -1.74 14.58
N ALA A 94 -14.07 -2.15 15.79
CA ALA A 94 -12.93 -1.61 16.50
C ALA A 94 -11.60 -1.89 15.78
N VAL A 95 -11.43 -3.10 15.22
CA VAL A 95 -10.27 -3.46 14.39
C VAL A 95 -10.21 -2.56 13.16
N PHE A 96 -11.32 -2.39 12.44
CA PHE A 96 -11.35 -1.52 11.26
C PHE A 96 -11.06 -0.06 11.59
N ASP A 97 -11.57 0.47 12.70
CA ASP A 97 -11.24 1.82 13.18
C ASP A 97 -9.75 1.98 13.51
N GLY A 98 -9.16 0.98 14.15
CA GLY A 98 -7.72 0.94 14.42
C GLY A 98 -6.88 0.97 13.14
N VAL A 99 -7.21 0.11 12.16
CA VAL A 99 -6.56 0.09 10.85
C VAL A 99 -6.69 1.43 10.14
N ARG A 100 -7.89 2.03 10.12
CA ARG A 100 -8.12 3.37 9.56
C ARG A 100 -7.26 4.43 10.24
N GLY A 101 -7.13 4.37 11.56
CA GLY A 101 -6.28 5.27 12.34
C GLY A 101 -4.80 5.15 11.98
N LEU A 102 -4.29 3.92 11.85
CA LEU A 102 -2.91 3.66 11.44
C LEU A 102 -2.64 4.13 10.00
N TYR A 103 -3.57 3.86 9.08
CA TYR A 103 -3.51 4.35 7.70
C TYR A 103 -3.45 5.88 7.67
N ARG A 104 -4.38 6.57 8.34
CA ARG A 104 -4.43 8.03 8.42
C ARG A 104 -3.13 8.61 8.94
N LEU A 105 -2.61 8.09 10.06
CA LEU A 105 -1.33 8.51 10.62
C LEU A 105 -0.18 8.39 9.60
N GLY A 106 -0.11 7.24 8.91
CA GLY A 106 0.93 6.96 7.93
C GLY A 106 0.85 7.87 6.70
N VAL A 107 -0.35 8.18 6.23
CA VAL A 107 -0.60 9.06 5.09
C VAL A 107 -0.35 10.52 5.45
N GLU A 108 -0.87 11.02 6.58
CA GLU A 108 -0.66 12.40 7.05
C GLU A 108 0.83 12.76 7.14
N ARG A 109 1.67 11.80 7.56
CA ARG A 109 3.13 11.97 7.64
C ARG A 109 3.86 11.87 6.31
N THR A 110 3.21 11.33 5.28
CA THR A 110 3.78 11.17 3.93
C THR A 110 3.44 12.37 3.03
N ILE A 111 2.26 12.97 3.22
CA ILE A 111 1.75 14.08 2.40
C ILE A 111 2.76 15.23 2.22
N PRO A 112 3.48 15.70 3.27
CA PRO A 112 4.41 16.80 3.09
C PRO A 112 5.54 16.48 2.10
N ALA A 113 6.11 15.28 2.15
CA ALA A 113 7.16 14.86 1.22
C ALA A 113 6.62 14.70 -0.21
N ALA A 114 5.43 14.13 -0.36
CA ALA A 114 4.77 14.02 -1.67
C ALA A 114 4.49 15.39 -2.28
N ALA A 115 3.95 16.33 -1.49
CA ALA A 115 3.68 17.69 -1.96
C ALA A 115 4.95 18.45 -2.34
N GLU A 116 6.05 18.23 -1.64
CA GLU A 116 7.35 18.81 -1.99
C GLU A 116 7.86 18.31 -3.34
N ILE A 117 7.79 17.00 -3.59
CA ILE A 117 8.19 16.40 -4.88
C ILE A 117 7.29 16.94 -6.00
N LEU A 118 5.97 16.96 -5.80
CA LEU A 118 5.01 17.42 -6.80
C LEU A 118 5.15 18.92 -7.12
N ALA A 119 5.50 19.75 -6.13
CA ALA A 119 5.71 21.19 -6.31
C ALA A 119 6.95 21.52 -7.17
N ASP A 120 7.90 20.60 -7.26
CA ASP A 120 9.17 20.78 -7.97
C ASP A 120 9.16 20.18 -9.39
N LEU A 121 7.99 19.73 -9.87
CA LEU A 121 7.84 19.19 -11.23
C LEU A 121 7.83 20.29 -12.28
N ASP A 122 8.51 20.03 -13.40
CA ASP A 122 8.41 20.86 -14.60
C ASP A 122 7.26 20.41 -15.52
N LYS A 123 7.09 21.12 -16.64
CA LYS A 123 5.98 20.86 -17.57
C LYS A 123 6.06 19.49 -18.22
N ASP A 124 7.25 19.05 -18.61
CA ASP A 124 7.44 17.79 -19.31
C ASP A 124 7.18 16.62 -18.34
N GLN A 125 7.58 16.79 -17.08
CA GLN A 125 7.30 15.82 -16.00
C GLN A 125 5.82 15.77 -15.64
N LEU A 126 5.10 16.90 -15.68
CA LEU A 126 3.64 16.91 -15.49
C LEU A 126 2.89 16.20 -16.62
N ASP A 127 3.36 16.36 -17.86
CA ASP A 127 2.80 15.63 -19.00
C ASP A 127 3.06 14.11 -18.86
N ALA A 128 4.28 13.72 -18.47
CA ALA A 128 4.62 12.31 -18.19
C ALA A 128 3.76 11.70 -17.07
N LEU A 129 3.59 12.43 -15.94
CA LEU A 129 2.73 12.01 -14.84
C LEU A 129 1.28 11.82 -15.32
N GLN A 130 0.76 12.75 -16.11
CA GLN A 130 -0.61 12.66 -16.63
C GLN A 130 -0.79 11.42 -17.51
N ASP A 131 0.17 11.12 -18.38
CA ASP A 131 0.10 9.96 -19.26
C ASP A 131 0.21 8.65 -18.47
N ARG A 132 1.11 8.56 -17.49
CA ARG A 132 1.22 7.37 -16.63
C ARG A 132 -0.05 7.14 -15.80
N LEU A 133 -0.65 8.20 -15.27
CA LEU A 133 -1.93 8.10 -14.53
C LEU A 133 -3.10 7.64 -15.42
N ARG A 134 -3.08 7.96 -16.72
CA ARG A 134 -4.08 7.47 -17.68
C ARG A 134 -3.84 6.00 -18.02
N GLU A 135 -2.59 5.62 -18.23
CA GLU A 135 -2.20 4.24 -18.48
C GLU A 135 -2.62 3.33 -17.32
N ASP A 136 -2.33 3.71 -16.07
CA ASP A 136 -2.77 2.98 -14.87
C ASP A 136 -4.29 2.77 -14.83
N VAL A 137 -5.08 3.79 -15.21
CA VAL A 137 -6.54 3.71 -15.23
C VAL A 137 -7.03 2.76 -16.33
N GLU A 138 -6.35 2.71 -17.47
CA GLU A 138 -6.68 1.78 -18.55
C GLU A 138 -6.33 0.34 -18.18
N GLU A 139 -5.13 0.11 -17.65
CA GLU A 139 -4.69 -1.20 -17.15
C GLU A 139 -5.67 -1.75 -16.09
N ASP A 140 -6.13 -0.89 -15.16
CA ASP A 140 -7.12 -1.28 -14.16
C ASP A 140 -8.50 -1.56 -14.79
N ARG A 141 -8.89 -0.84 -15.84
CA ARG A 141 -10.16 -1.10 -16.56
C ARG A 141 -10.11 -2.44 -17.27
N GLU A 142 -9.05 -2.71 -18.03
CA GLU A 142 -8.85 -3.99 -18.71
C GLU A 142 -8.89 -5.15 -17.72
N ARG A 143 -8.22 -5.01 -16.57
CA ARG A 143 -8.24 -6.01 -15.51
C ARG A 143 -9.65 -6.23 -14.93
N ILE A 144 -10.48 -5.20 -14.80
CA ILE A 144 -11.87 -5.32 -14.36
C ILE A 144 -12.71 -6.06 -15.42
N ASP A 145 -12.54 -5.73 -16.69
CA ASP A 145 -13.30 -6.31 -17.81
C ASP A 145 -12.93 -7.79 -18.03
N GLU A 146 -11.66 -8.17 -17.83
CA GLU A 146 -11.18 -9.55 -17.92
C GLU A 146 -11.58 -10.41 -16.70
N ASP A 147 -11.90 -9.79 -15.57
CA ASP A 147 -12.16 -10.51 -14.32
C ASP A 147 -13.55 -11.14 -14.30
N HIS A 148 -13.61 -12.37 -14.83
CA HIS A 148 -14.82 -13.17 -14.77
C HIS A 148 -15.19 -13.49 -13.32
N ASP A 149 -16.39 -13.08 -12.93
CA ASP A 149 -17.00 -13.19 -11.61
C ASP A 149 -16.77 -14.52 -10.86
N ALA A 150 -16.81 -15.65 -11.57
CA ALA A 150 -16.54 -16.97 -10.97
C ALA A 150 -15.05 -17.22 -10.67
N ARG A 151 -14.14 -16.69 -11.48
CA ARG A 151 -12.69 -16.75 -11.25
C ARG A 151 -12.33 -15.88 -10.04
N ARG A 152 -12.87 -14.66 -9.97
CA ARG A 152 -12.72 -13.75 -8.83
C ARG A 152 -13.06 -14.43 -7.52
N ARG A 153 -14.28 -14.99 -7.43
CA ARG A 153 -14.75 -15.66 -6.20
C ARG A 153 -13.87 -16.82 -5.77
N ARG A 154 -13.39 -17.63 -6.72
CA ARG A 154 -12.49 -18.75 -6.39
C ARG A 154 -11.17 -18.21 -5.86
N LYS A 155 -10.60 -17.20 -6.51
CA LYS A 155 -9.35 -16.56 -6.06
C LYS A 155 -9.51 -15.97 -4.65
N THR A 156 -10.61 -15.27 -4.37
CA THR A 156 -10.87 -14.74 -3.02
C THR A 156 -10.99 -15.84 -1.97
N LEU A 157 -11.59 -16.99 -2.32
CA LEU A 157 -11.65 -18.14 -1.41
C LEU A 157 -10.25 -18.71 -1.12
N GLU A 158 -9.44 -18.89 -2.17
CA GLU A 158 -8.05 -19.34 -2.07
C GLU A 158 -7.21 -18.38 -1.20
N GLU A 159 -7.37 -17.07 -1.41
CA GLU A 159 -6.71 -16.03 -0.59
C GLU A 159 -7.14 -16.12 0.87
N ILE A 160 -8.44 -16.26 1.18
CA ILE A 160 -8.89 -16.41 2.56
C ILE A 160 -8.25 -17.65 3.22
N GLU A 161 -8.27 -18.80 2.54
CA GLU A 161 -7.68 -20.04 3.05
C GLU A 161 -6.16 -19.93 3.29
N GLU A 162 -5.43 -19.16 2.46
CA GLU A 162 -4.01 -18.88 2.66
C GLU A 162 -3.75 -18.11 3.98
N TRP A 163 -4.66 -17.23 4.37
CA TRP A 163 -4.49 -16.38 5.55
C TRP A 163 -5.00 -17.00 6.85
N ILE A 164 -6.16 -17.67 6.83
CA ILE A 164 -6.84 -18.17 8.06
C ILE A 164 -6.91 -19.68 8.17
N GLY A 165 -6.39 -20.42 7.17
CA GLY A 165 -6.41 -21.87 7.10
C GLY A 165 -7.64 -22.43 6.40
N ASP A 166 -7.70 -23.76 6.29
CA ASP A 166 -8.72 -24.49 5.54
C ASP A 166 -10.14 -24.18 6.05
N LEU A 167 -11.04 -23.85 5.12
CA LEU A 167 -12.44 -23.62 5.41
C LEU A 167 -13.25 -24.91 5.25
N ASP A 168 -14.18 -25.17 6.17
CA ASP A 168 -15.15 -26.24 5.98
C ASP A 168 -16.18 -25.89 4.89
N GLU A 169 -16.92 -26.89 4.40
CA GLU A 169 -17.88 -26.66 3.32
C GLU A 169 -18.97 -25.63 3.65
N SER A 170 -19.31 -25.48 4.94
CA SER A 170 -20.32 -24.50 5.39
C SER A 170 -19.76 -23.09 5.30
N GLN A 171 -18.52 -22.89 5.76
CA GLN A 171 -17.79 -21.63 5.68
C GLN A 171 -17.54 -21.23 4.23
N GLN A 172 -17.11 -22.15 3.36
CA GLN A 172 -16.93 -21.89 1.93
C GLN A 172 -18.24 -21.44 1.27
N ARG A 173 -19.36 -22.11 1.56
CA ARG A 173 -20.68 -21.71 1.05
C ARG A 173 -21.09 -20.32 1.54
N MET A 174 -20.81 -20.00 2.81
CA MET A 174 -21.06 -18.67 3.38
C MET A 174 -20.25 -17.60 2.66
N VAL A 175 -18.95 -17.80 2.47
CA VAL A 175 -18.07 -16.85 1.75
C VAL A 175 -18.58 -16.64 0.32
N VAL A 176 -18.83 -17.73 -0.43
CA VAL A 176 -19.32 -17.63 -1.82
C VAL A 176 -20.68 -16.95 -1.91
N HIS A 177 -21.57 -17.15 -0.94
CA HIS A 177 -22.86 -16.45 -0.89
C HIS A 177 -22.65 -14.95 -0.68
N ASN A 178 -21.89 -14.54 0.34
CA ASN A 178 -21.63 -13.12 0.61
C ASN A 178 -20.94 -12.44 -0.58
N LEU A 179 -19.96 -13.09 -1.22
CA LEU A 179 -19.29 -12.55 -2.40
C LEU A 179 -20.21 -12.35 -3.62
N LYS A 180 -21.36 -13.04 -3.68
CA LYS A 180 -22.37 -12.83 -4.73
C LYS A 180 -23.30 -11.67 -4.43
N GLU A 181 -23.55 -11.40 -3.14
CA GLU A 181 -24.38 -10.28 -2.69
C GLU A 181 -23.62 -8.95 -2.70
N MET A 182 -22.29 -8.98 -2.70
CA MET A 182 -21.46 -7.78 -2.82
C MET A 182 -21.70 -7.06 -4.15
N VAL A 183 -22.01 -5.77 -4.06
CA VAL A 183 -22.15 -4.88 -5.20
C VAL A 183 -20.79 -4.68 -5.87
N GLU A 184 -20.76 -4.72 -7.19
CA GLU A 184 -19.55 -4.42 -7.96
C GLU A 184 -19.23 -2.92 -7.92
N THR A 185 -18.25 -2.55 -7.09
CA THR A 185 -17.89 -1.16 -6.82
C THR A 185 -16.64 -0.69 -7.57
N ARG A 186 -15.86 -1.60 -8.17
CA ARG A 186 -14.59 -1.26 -8.83
C ARG A 186 -14.74 -0.23 -9.95
N PRO A 187 -15.77 -0.28 -10.83
CA PRO A 187 -15.97 0.75 -11.85
C PRO A 187 -16.24 2.14 -11.25
N LEU A 188 -16.99 2.22 -10.14
CA LEU A 188 -17.27 3.47 -9.44
C LEU A 188 -15.99 4.05 -8.83
N TRP A 189 -15.20 3.21 -8.18
CA TRP A 189 -13.91 3.60 -7.61
C TRP A 189 -12.94 4.10 -8.70
N LEU A 190 -12.87 3.39 -9.83
CA LEU A 190 -12.00 3.77 -10.95
C LEU A 190 -12.41 5.11 -11.56
N ALA A 191 -13.71 5.35 -11.74
CA ALA A 191 -14.22 6.64 -12.22
C ALA A 191 -13.89 7.78 -11.25
N TRP A 192 -14.04 7.54 -9.94
CA TRP A 192 -13.65 8.52 -8.92
C TRP A 192 -12.14 8.82 -8.96
N ARG A 193 -11.29 7.78 -8.96
CA ARG A 193 -9.82 7.92 -9.08
C ARG A 193 -9.43 8.71 -10.33
N MET A 194 -10.03 8.43 -11.48
CA MET A 194 -9.78 9.17 -12.72
C MET A 194 -10.10 10.66 -12.56
N SER A 195 -11.26 11.01 -12.00
CA SER A 195 -11.62 12.42 -11.72
C SER A 195 -10.65 13.10 -10.74
N ARG A 196 -10.14 12.37 -9.74
CA ARG A 196 -9.14 12.91 -8.81
C ARG A 196 -7.78 13.13 -9.50
N ASN A 197 -7.35 12.21 -10.35
CA ASN A 197 -6.11 12.34 -11.13
C ASN A 197 -6.17 13.57 -12.05
N GLU A 198 -7.27 13.79 -12.76
CA GLU A 198 -7.46 14.97 -13.63
C GLU A 198 -7.36 16.28 -12.85
N LYS A 199 -8.05 16.37 -11.70
CA LYS A 199 -7.99 17.56 -10.83
C LYS A 199 -6.61 17.80 -10.23
N LEU A 200 -5.86 16.73 -9.93
CA LEU A 200 -4.48 16.85 -9.46
C LEU A 200 -3.61 17.49 -10.54
N ILE A 201 -3.70 17.00 -11.79
CA ILE A 201 -2.95 17.56 -12.91
C ILE A 201 -3.33 19.02 -13.17
N GLU A 202 -4.63 19.34 -13.18
CA GLU A 202 -5.11 20.71 -13.32
C GLU A 202 -4.50 21.62 -12.24
N LEU A 203 -4.59 21.20 -10.97
CA LEU A 203 -4.01 21.92 -9.85
C LEU A 203 -2.50 22.15 -10.03
N LEU A 204 -1.74 21.11 -10.40
CA LEU A 204 -0.28 21.21 -10.53
C LEU A 204 0.16 22.09 -11.71
N ARG A 205 -0.62 22.14 -12.80
CA ARG A 205 -0.34 23.02 -13.95
C ARG A 205 -0.41 24.50 -13.59
N ASP A 206 -1.18 24.86 -12.57
CA ASP A 206 -1.25 26.24 -12.04
C ASP A 206 -0.05 26.62 -11.15
N GLN A 207 0.91 25.72 -10.97
CA GLN A 207 2.09 25.89 -10.11
C GLN A 207 1.72 26.41 -8.71
N PRO A 208 0.86 25.68 -7.99
CA PRO A 208 0.31 26.13 -6.74
C PRO A 208 1.41 26.10 -5.67
N LYS A 209 1.15 26.79 -4.54
CA LYS A 209 2.00 26.61 -3.38
C LYS A 209 1.84 25.21 -2.80
N ARG A 210 2.90 24.71 -2.15
CA ARG A 210 2.94 23.40 -1.50
C ARG A 210 1.72 23.13 -0.62
N GLU A 211 1.25 24.11 0.15
CA GLU A 211 0.12 23.93 1.07
C GLU A 211 -1.19 23.58 0.34
N ALA A 212 -1.39 24.06 -0.88
CA ALA A 212 -2.55 23.70 -1.69
C ALA A 212 -2.46 22.26 -2.20
N ILE A 213 -1.25 21.78 -2.53
CA ILE A 213 -1.01 20.38 -2.90
C ILE A 213 -1.25 19.49 -1.68
N GLU A 214 -0.73 19.85 -0.50
CA GLU A 214 -0.96 19.11 0.73
C GLU A 214 -2.46 19.00 1.06
N SER A 215 -3.20 20.11 0.98
CA SER A 215 -4.65 20.12 1.18
C SER A 215 -5.37 19.19 0.18
N PHE A 216 -4.97 19.23 -1.09
CA PHE A 216 -5.56 18.35 -2.10
C PHE A 216 -5.29 16.86 -1.80
N LEU A 217 -4.06 16.52 -1.40
CA LEU A 217 -3.68 15.15 -1.07
C LEU A 217 -4.39 14.65 0.19
N MET A 218 -4.61 15.51 1.20
CA MET A 218 -5.42 15.18 2.38
C MET A 218 -6.87 14.87 1.97
N ASP A 219 -7.45 15.71 1.13
CA ASP A 219 -8.81 15.50 0.63
C ASP A 219 -8.95 14.23 -0.20
N TYR A 220 -7.92 13.90 -0.98
CA TYR A 220 -7.93 12.70 -1.80
C TYR A 220 -7.71 11.43 -0.98
N TRP A 221 -6.65 11.37 -0.17
CA TRP A 221 -6.20 10.13 0.47
C TRP A 221 -6.77 9.90 1.87
N ILE A 222 -7.32 10.93 2.52
CA ILE A 222 -7.83 10.80 3.91
C ILE A 222 -9.32 11.10 3.97
N HIS A 223 -9.77 12.22 3.39
CA HIS A 223 -11.17 12.62 3.50
C HIS A 223 -12.08 11.99 2.44
N ASN A 224 -11.50 11.28 1.47
CA ASN A 224 -12.22 10.66 0.36
C ASN A 224 -13.17 11.65 -0.34
N THR A 225 -12.72 12.89 -0.52
CA THR A 225 -13.57 13.99 -0.99
C THR A 225 -14.11 13.71 -2.39
N GLY A 226 -15.44 13.66 -2.49
CA GLY A 226 -16.16 13.37 -3.72
C GLY A 226 -16.23 11.88 -4.07
N MET A 227 -15.85 11.00 -3.15
CA MET A 227 -16.07 9.55 -3.29
C MET A 227 -17.59 9.27 -3.31
N PRO A 228 -18.09 8.46 -4.27
CA PRO A 228 -19.47 8.00 -4.28
C PRO A 228 -19.90 7.42 -2.93
N SER A 229 -21.13 7.69 -2.52
CA SER A 229 -21.70 7.17 -1.25
C SER A 229 -21.87 5.65 -1.24
N GLU A 230 -21.80 5.04 -2.42
CA GLU A 230 -21.89 3.61 -2.68
C GLU A 230 -20.56 2.87 -2.47
N LEU A 231 -19.46 3.61 -2.21
CA LEU A 231 -18.12 3.11 -1.85
C LEU A 231 -17.86 3.26 -0.35
#